data_AF-A0A4R4SS79-F1
#
_entry.id   AF-A0A4R4SS79-F1
#
_cell.length_a   1.000
_cell.length_b   1.000
_cell.length_c   1.000
_cell.angle_alpha   90.00
_cell.angle_beta   90.00
_cell.angle_gamma   90.00
#
_symmetry.space_group_name_H-M   'P 1'
#
loop_
_entity.id
_entity.type
_entity.pdbx_description
1 polymer ?
#
loop_
_entity_poly.entity_id
_entity_poly.type
_entity_poly.pdbx_seq_one_letter_code
_entity_poly.pdbx_strand_id
1 'polypeptide(L)' 'MERFRRRGTRHAPKQARTGRRVPTFREMHARMRTERAEADLMATEARIHQEAERARRELRRTG' A
#
# COMPACT_ATOMS: atom_id res chain seq x y z
N MET A 1 14.20 -24.79 -32.35
CA MET A 1 13.10 -25.15 -31.43
C MET A 1 13.75 -25.33 -30.07
N GLU A 2 13.48 -24.51 -29.05
CA GLU A 2 12.49 -24.84 -28.03
C GLU A 2 12.34 -23.64 -27.08
N ARG A 3 11.10 -23.33 -26.71
CA ARG A 3 10.68 -22.08 -26.05
C ARG A 3 10.84 -22.23 -24.54
N PHE A 4 11.66 -21.38 -23.91
CA PHE A 4 11.71 -21.24 -22.45
C PHE A 4 10.35 -20.79 -21.92
N ARG A 5 9.56 -21.76 -21.44
CA ARG A 5 8.23 -21.56 -20.88
C ARG A 5 8.38 -20.77 -19.58
N ARG A 6 8.06 -19.47 -19.60
CA ARG A 6 7.83 -18.66 -18.41
C ARG A 6 6.76 -19.35 -17.58
N ARG A 7 7.16 -20.07 -16.53
CA ARG A 7 6.25 -20.69 -15.57
C ARG A 7 5.79 -19.58 -14.62
N GLY A 8 4.84 -18.79 -15.09
CA GLY A 8 4.09 -17.86 -14.24
C GLY A 8 3.48 -18.66 -13.10
N THR A 9 3.97 -18.45 -11.89
CA THR A 9 3.36 -18.99 -10.68
C THR A 9 2.05 -18.25 -10.46
N ARG A 10 0.99 -18.72 -11.11
CA ARG A 10 -0.40 -18.40 -10.77
C ARG A 10 -0.60 -18.75 -9.30
N HIS A 11 -0.48 -17.75 -8.43
CA HIS A 11 -1.14 -17.79 -7.13
C HIS A 11 -2.63 -17.67 -7.41
N ALA A 12 -3.27 -18.81 -7.66
CA ALA A 12 -4.72 -18.88 -7.60
C ALA A 12 -5.13 -18.49 -6.17
N PRO A 13 -6.00 -17.48 -5.98
CA PRO A 13 -6.50 -17.20 -4.65
C PRO A 13 -7.34 -18.39 -4.21
N LYS A 14 -6.92 -19.05 -3.12
CA LYS A 14 -7.81 -19.95 -2.37
C LYS A 14 -8.94 -19.04 -1.87
N GLN A 15 -10.07 -19.05 -2.57
CA GLN A 15 -11.29 -18.39 -2.12
C GLN A 15 -11.59 -18.92 -0.72
N ALA A 16 -11.39 -18.07 0.27
CA ALA A 16 -11.60 -18.40 1.66
C ALA A 16 -13.10 -18.65 1.83
N ARG A 17 -13.42 -19.87 2.26
CA ARG A 17 -14.77 -20.27 2.69
C ARG A 17 -15.33 -19.20 3.63
N THR A 18 -16.57 -18.79 3.35
CA THR A 18 -17.42 -17.86 4.07
C THR A 18 -17.79 -18.40 5.47
N GLY A 19 -16.78 -18.57 6.31
CA GLY A 19 -16.91 -18.77 7.76
C GLY A 19 -15.96 -17.78 8.44
N ARG A 20 -16.42 -17.13 9.51
CA ARG A 20 -15.62 -16.17 10.29
C ARG A 20 -14.47 -16.90 11.00
N ARG A 21 -13.41 -17.22 10.26
CA ARG A 21 -12.22 -17.93 10.74
C ARG A 21 -11.29 -16.96 11.45
N VAL A 22 -10.69 -17.40 12.55
CA VAL A 22 -9.62 -16.66 13.25
C VAL A 22 -8.40 -16.57 12.32
N PRO A 23 -7.90 -15.36 12.00
CA PRO A 23 -6.71 -15.18 11.18
C PRO A 23 -5.49 -15.87 11.81
N THR A 24 -4.66 -16.45 10.96
CA THR A 24 -3.36 -16.98 11.39
C THR A 24 -2.40 -15.84 11.75
N PHE A 25 -1.35 -16.15 12.51
CA PHE A 25 -0.29 -15.20 12.83
C PHE A 25 0.31 -14.54 11.58
N ARG A 26 0.47 -15.29 10.48
CA ARG A 26 0.98 -14.76 9.21
C ARG A 26 0.03 -13.76 8.57
N GLU A 27 -1.28 -14.05 8.59
CA GLU A 27 -2.32 -13.15 8.08
C GLU A 27 -2.40 -11.88 8.92
N MET A 28 -2.37 -12.02 10.25
CA MET A 28 -2.34 -10.88 11.17
C MET A 28 -1.09 -10.03 10.95
N HIS A 29 0.09 -10.63 10.82
CA HIS A 29 1.34 -9.90 10.56
C HIS A 29 1.34 -9.20 9.19
N ALA A 30 0.80 -9.84 8.16
CA ALA A 30 0.63 -9.20 6.85
C ALA A 30 -0.28 -7.98 6.93
N ARG A 31 -1.40 -8.10 7.65
CA ARG A 31 -2.33 -6.99 7.92
C ARG A 31 -1.66 -5.86 8.69
N MET A 32 -0.91 -6.15 9.74
CA MET A 32 -0.17 -5.12 10.49
C MET A 32 0.83 -4.36 9.60
N ARG A 33 1.50 -5.07 8.66
CA ARG A 33 2.40 -4.43 7.70
C ARG A 33 1.66 -3.53 6.72
N THR A 34 0.47 -3.91 6.25
CA THR A 34 -0.33 -3.06 5.36
C THR A 34 -0.86 -1.85 6.11
N GLU A 35 -1.39 -2.03 7.32
CA GLU A 35 -1.89 -0.92 8.15
C GLU A 35 -0.77 0.09 8.46
N ARG A 36 0.46 -0.39 8.73
CA ARG A 36 1.62 0.49 8.91
C ARG A 36 1.96 1.25 7.64
N ALA A 37 1.99 0.59 6.49
CA ALA A 37 2.28 1.23 5.21
C ALA A 37 1.22 2.28 4.85
N GLU A 38 -0.05 2.02 5.16
CA GLU A 38 -1.15 2.98 4.99
C GLU A 38 -0.99 4.20 5.90
N ALA A 39 -0.61 3.99 7.17
CA ALA A 39 -0.31 5.09 8.09
C ALA A 39 0.87 5.96 7.60
N ASP A 40 1.94 5.33 7.11
CA ASP A 40 3.10 6.04 6.55
C ASP A 40 2.72 6.82 5.28
N LEU A 41 1.83 6.27 4.45
CA LEU A 41 1.29 6.94 3.27
C LEU A 41 0.47 8.19 3.63
N MET A 42 -0.46 8.06 4.59
CA MET A 42 -1.26 9.21 5.08
C MET A 42 -0.38 10.30 5.70
N ALA A 43 0.64 9.93 6.47
CA ALA A 43 1.58 10.88 7.05
C ALA A 43 2.36 11.65 5.96
N THR A 44 2.74 10.95 4.88
CA THR A 44 3.45 11.56 3.75
C THR A 44 2.53 12.50 2.97
N GLU A 45 1.30 12.10 2.70
CA GLU A 45 0.29 12.93 2.04
C GLU A 45 0.06 14.23 2.80
N ALA A 46 -0.07 14.16 4.14
CA ALA A 46 -0.20 15.34 4.98
C ALA A 46 1.00 16.30 4.87
N ARG A 47 2.24 15.78 4.80
CA ARG A 47 3.44 16.60 4.62
C ARG A 47 3.44 17.30 3.26
N ILE A 48 3.10 16.58 2.20
CA ILE A 48 3.02 17.14 0.83
C ILE A 48 2.01 18.29 0.80
N HIS A 49 0.84 18.13 1.43
CA HIS A 49 -0.14 19.21 1.51
C HIS A 49 0.39 20.44 2.26
N GLN A 50 1.08 20.25 3.38
CA GLN A 50 1.69 21.35 4.13
C GLN A 50 2.75 22.08 3.32
N GLU A 51 3.60 21.35 2.60
CA GLU A 51 4.64 21.91 1.74
C GLU A 51 4.04 22.68 0.56
N ALA A 52 3.02 22.13 -0.09
CA ALA A 52 2.30 22.79 -1.16
C ALA A 52 1.65 24.11 -0.70
N GLU A 53 1.05 24.13 0.50
CA GLU A 53 0.50 25.35 1.08
C GLU A 53 1.59 26.38 1.42
N ARG A 54 2.77 25.93 1.87
CA ARG A 54 3.94 26.81 2.05
C ARG A 54 4.35 27.45 0.73
N ALA A 55 4.56 26.66 -0.31
CA ALA A 55 4.96 27.14 -1.63
C ALA A 55 3.94 28.14 -2.21
N ARG A 56 2.63 27.86 -2.05
CA ARG A 56 1.56 28.78 -2.46
C ARG A 56 1.63 30.12 -1.73
N ARG A 57 1.93 30.12 -0.42
CA ARG A 57 2.08 31.35 0.38
C ARG A 57 3.32 32.13 -0.03
N GLU A 58 4.43 31.45 -0.28
CA GLU A 58 5.66 32.09 -0.76
C GLU A 58 5.44 32.76 -2.11
N LEU A 59 4.82 32.07 -3.07
CA LEU A 59 4.51 32.62 -4.38
C LEU A 59 3.64 33.89 -4.30
N ARG A 60 2.65 33.92 -3.40
CA ARG A 60 1.81 35.11 -3.15
C ARG A 60 2.55 36.26 -2.47
N ARG A 61 3.65 35.99 -1.76
CA ARG A 61 4.44 37.01 -1.07
C ARG A 61 5.46 37.66 -2.00
N THR A 62 5.99 36.91 -2.96
CA THR A 62 7.03 37.36 -3.89
C THR A 62 6.50 37.90 -5.21
N GLY A 63 5.26 37.59 -5.58
CA GLY A 63 4.55 38.20 -6.72
C GLY A 63 3.80 39.45 -6.28
#